data_AF-A0A8E0VJJ3-F1
#
_entry.id   AF-A0A8E0VJJ3-F1
#
_cell.length_a   1.000
_cell.length_b   1.000
_cell.length_c   1.000
_cell.angle_alpha   90.00
_cell.angle_beta   90.00
_cell.angle_gamma   90.00
#
_symmetry.space_group_name_H-M   'P 1'
#
loop_
_entity.id
_entity.type
_entity.pdbx_description
1 polymer ?
#
loop_
_entity_poly.entity_id
_entity_poly.type
_entity_poly.pdbx_seq_one_letter_code
_entity_poly.pdbx_strand_id
1 'polypeptide(L)'
;MSAPKRPFSAAHRPPGSNKRERTGDAQESSKFEKELMLLDELEAEDVVLVDESKAVSALGVSSVHWSRPLLEPLNPGRDSIIFQQIDVSHYKGERLAGMPGAAHSPVPIVLLFGATRKGYSVCAHVHGFVPYFYVPAPKDFSIAHLGEFREALNTALLREGRSKEFEGLQHLVLAVECEMKESEFLGDIVLGDSVHHS
;
A
#
# COMPACT_ATOMS: atom_id res chain seq x y z
N MET A 1 -52.67 9.25 -3.19
CA MET A 1 -53.67 10.30 -3.51
C MET A 1 -54.21 10.79 -2.18
N SER A 2 -54.13 12.04 -1.71
CA SER A 2 -53.83 13.35 -2.29
C SER A 2 -53.25 14.25 -1.18
N ALA A 3 -52.27 15.09 -1.51
CA ALA A 3 -51.93 16.30 -0.75
C ALA A 3 -52.97 17.42 -1.05
N PRO A 4 -53.03 18.54 -0.29
CA PRO A 4 -52.18 19.73 -0.55
C PRO A 4 -51.72 20.50 0.73
N LYS A 5 -50.48 21.02 0.80
CA LYS A 5 -49.95 22.39 0.54
C LYS A 5 -50.42 23.56 1.48
N ARG A 6 -49.40 24.20 2.09
CA ARG A 6 -49.33 25.39 3.00
C ARG A 6 -49.80 26.72 2.34
N PRO A 7 -50.09 27.83 3.06
CA PRO A 7 -49.06 28.85 3.41
C PRO A 7 -49.25 29.79 4.66
N PHE A 8 -48.11 30.38 5.10
CA PHE A 8 -47.79 31.75 5.61
C PHE A 8 -48.49 32.49 6.79
N SER A 9 -47.65 32.80 7.81
CA SER A 9 -47.30 34.13 8.42
C SER A 9 -48.32 35.07 9.12
N ALA A 10 -48.07 35.34 10.42
CA ALA A 10 -47.97 36.69 11.04
C ALA A 10 -47.41 36.56 12.49
N ALA A 11 -46.18 37.00 12.77
CA ALA A 11 -45.82 38.28 13.40
C ALA A 11 -46.25 38.45 14.88
N HIS A 12 -45.27 38.34 15.80
CA HIS A 12 -45.25 39.11 17.04
C HIS A 12 -43.81 39.52 17.39
N ARG A 13 -43.59 40.81 17.56
CA ARG A 13 -42.35 41.50 17.92
C ARG A 13 -42.50 42.03 19.34
N PRO A 14 -41.46 41.97 20.18
CA PRO A 14 -41.27 42.98 21.22
C PRO A 14 -40.03 43.85 20.94
N PRO A 15 -39.95 45.01 21.60
CA PRO A 15 -39.19 46.18 21.14
C PRO A 15 -37.70 46.13 21.53
N GLY A 16 -36.89 46.93 20.81
CA GLY A 16 -35.52 47.26 21.20
C GLY A 16 -35.46 48.14 22.45
N SER A 17 -34.33 48.61 22.95
CA SER A 17 -32.92 48.38 22.65
C SER A 17 -32.20 48.91 23.89
N ASN A 18 -31.31 48.15 24.51
CA ASN A 18 -30.25 48.75 25.32
C ASN A 18 -28.95 48.01 25.02
N LYS A 19 -28.05 48.75 24.39
CA LYS A 19 -26.70 48.39 24.00
C LYS A 19 -25.94 48.04 25.29
N ARG A 20 -25.48 46.81 25.45
CA ARG A 20 -24.45 46.45 26.44
C ARG A 20 -23.36 45.66 25.73
N GLU A 21 -22.13 46.09 25.95
CA GLU A 21 -20.92 45.63 25.30
C GLU A 21 -20.82 44.11 25.24
N ARG A 22 -20.45 43.62 24.06
CA ARG A 22 -20.06 42.24 23.83
C ARG A 22 -18.67 42.06 24.46
N THR A 23 -18.64 41.75 25.76
CA THR A 23 -17.45 41.17 26.39
C THR A 23 -17.27 39.78 25.78
N GLY A 24 -16.23 39.65 24.95
CA GLY A 24 -15.80 38.38 24.41
C GLY A 24 -15.29 37.52 25.56
N ASP A 25 -16.06 36.50 25.91
CA ASP A 25 -15.61 35.44 26.80
C ASP A 25 -14.63 34.58 25.99
N ALA A 26 -13.34 34.92 26.07
CA ALA A 26 -12.30 33.99 25.66
C ALA A 26 -12.30 32.87 26.71
N GLN A 27 -13.04 31.80 26.42
CA GLN A 27 -13.05 30.59 27.24
C GLN A 27 -11.60 30.15 27.40
N GLU A 28 -11.07 30.28 28.60
CA GLU A 28 -9.70 29.94 28.90
C GLU A 28 -9.50 28.45 28.60
N SER A 29 -8.54 28.12 27.74
CA SER A 29 -8.34 26.74 27.30
C SER A 29 -8.17 25.82 28.51
N SER A 30 -8.88 24.69 28.49
CA SER A 30 -8.82 23.71 29.57
C SER A 30 -7.38 23.23 29.76
N LYS A 31 -7.02 22.79 30.97
CA LYS A 31 -5.71 22.17 31.22
C LYS A 31 -5.40 21.07 30.19
N PHE A 32 -6.41 20.32 29.79
CA PHE A 32 -6.30 19.28 28.77
C PHE A 32 -6.04 19.84 27.35
N GLU A 33 -6.70 20.93 26.96
CA GLU A 33 -6.48 21.58 25.66
C GLU A 33 -5.10 22.23 25.58
N LYS A 34 -4.62 22.80 26.69
CA LYS A 34 -3.26 23.35 26.81
C LYS A 34 -2.20 22.24 26.69
N GLU A 35 -2.46 21.07 27.27
CA GLU A 35 -1.57 19.90 27.17
C GLU A 35 -1.55 19.31 25.74
N LEU A 36 -2.70 19.27 25.06
CA LEU A 36 -2.78 18.89 23.64
C LEU A 36 -2.07 19.88 22.73
N MET A 37 -2.26 21.19 22.93
CA MET A 37 -1.55 22.22 22.15
C MET A 37 -0.03 22.11 22.30
N LEU A 38 0.44 21.79 23.51
CA LEU A 38 1.87 21.59 23.76
C LEU A 38 2.40 20.34 23.05
N LEU A 39 1.59 19.27 22.93
CA LEU A 39 1.95 18.08 22.17
C LEU A 39 2.00 18.36 20.66
N ASP A 40 1.00 19.06 20.12
CA ASP A 40 0.95 19.44 18.70
C ASP A 40 2.11 20.39 18.31
N GLU A 41 2.50 21.31 19.20
CA GLU A 41 3.67 22.18 19.00
C GLU A 41 4.99 21.39 18.96
N LEU A 42 5.13 20.38 19.83
CA LEU A 42 6.30 19.48 19.84
C LEU A 42 6.32 18.51 18.64
N GLU A 43 5.15 18.18 18.08
CA GLU A 43 5.04 17.30 16.90
C GLU A 43 5.37 18.05 15.59
N ALA A 44 5.12 19.37 15.55
CA ALA A 44 5.47 20.25 14.44
C ALA A 44 6.97 20.59 14.36
N GLU A 45 7.70 20.43 15.48
CA GLU A 45 9.15 20.54 15.54
C GLU A 45 9.79 19.17 15.31
N ASP A 46 9.94 18.78 14.03
CA ASP A 46 10.69 17.62 13.53
C ASP A 46 10.91 16.52 14.59
N VAL A 47 9.89 15.69 14.79
CA VAL A 47 10.01 14.49 15.62
C VAL A 47 11.07 13.60 14.98
N VAL A 48 12.32 13.79 15.40
CA VAL A 48 13.33 12.74 15.36
C VAL A 48 12.62 11.52 15.91
N LEU A 49 12.57 10.42 15.16
CA LEU A 49 12.01 9.16 15.63
C LEU A 49 12.82 8.71 16.85
N VAL A 50 12.50 9.26 18.02
CA VAL A 50 13.10 8.87 19.29
C VAL A 50 12.54 7.50 19.54
N ASP A 51 13.43 6.52 19.67
CA ASP A 51 13.10 5.18 20.11
C ASP A 51 12.48 5.25 21.52
N GLU A 52 11.16 5.44 21.59
CA GLU A 52 10.39 5.59 22.82
C GLU A 52 10.59 4.40 23.76
N SER A 53 11.01 3.25 23.23
CA SER A 53 11.43 2.06 23.99
C SER A 53 12.44 2.39 25.08
N LYS A 54 13.41 3.27 24.79
CA LYS A 54 14.45 3.68 25.74
C LYS A 54 13.93 4.65 26.79
N ALA A 55 13.08 5.60 26.39
CA ALA A 55 12.51 6.58 27.31
C ALA A 55 11.53 5.92 28.31
N VAL A 56 10.71 4.99 27.84
CA VAL A 56 9.76 4.21 28.66
C VAL A 56 10.52 3.25 29.60
N SER A 57 11.62 2.65 29.14
CA SER A 57 12.50 1.83 29.99
C SER A 57 13.17 2.64 31.10
N ALA A 58 13.55 3.90 30.83
CA ALA A 58 14.16 4.79 31.82
C ALA A 58 13.17 5.29 32.89
N LEU A 59 11.88 5.36 32.57
CA LEU A 59 10.81 5.75 33.50
C LEU A 59 10.30 4.57 34.36
N GLY A 60 10.82 3.36 34.17
CA GLY A 60 10.41 2.18 34.95
C GLY A 60 8.94 1.76 34.75
N VAL A 61 8.23 2.39 33.81
CA VAL A 61 6.87 2.02 33.41
C VAL A 61 6.98 0.87 32.42
N SER A 62 7.38 -0.30 32.90
CA SER A 62 7.32 -1.51 32.09
C SER A 62 5.85 -1.92 31.98
N SER A 63 5.22 -1.70 30.83
CA SER A 63 3.90 -2.24 30.52
C SER A 63 4.00 -3.75 30.20
N VAL A 64 4.65 -4.53 31.08
CA VAL A 64 4.87 -5.99 30.94
C VAL A 64 3.58 -6.72 30.58
N HIS A 65 2.44 -6.20 31.03
CA HIS A 65 1.11 -6.71 30.71
C HIS A 65 0.74 -6.71 29.21
N TRP A 66 1.41 -5.93 28.37
CA TRP A 66 1.09 -5.75 26.95
C TRP A 66 2.26 -6.05 26.01
N SER A 67 3.43 -6.43 26.55
CA SER A 67 4.59 -6.79 25.76
C SER A 67 4.42 -8.16 25.10
N ARG A 68 4.97 -8.30 23.89
CA ARG A 68 5.05 -9.60 23.22
C ARG A 68 6.08 -10.50 23.90
N PRO A 69 5.95 -11.84 23.78
CA PRO A 69 6.93 -12.77 24.34
C PRO A 69 8.33 -12.53 23.76
N LEU A 70 9.37 -12.76 24.57
CA LEU A 70 10.76 -12.68 24.11
C LEU A 70 11.09 -13.82 23.15
N LEU A 71 11.75 -13.50 22.04
CA LEU A 71 12.13 -14.47 21.02
C LEU A 71 13.28 -15.35 21.50
N GLU A 72 13.10 -16.67 21.42
CA GLU A 72 14.17 -17.64 21.62
C GLU A 72 15.21 -17.54 20.48
N PRO A 73 16.51 -17.78 20.73
CA PRO A 73 17.52 -17.76 19.67
C PRO A 73 17.15 -18.67 18.50
N LEU A 74 17.13 -18.12 17.29
CA LEU A 74 16.73 -18.83 16.06
C LEU A 74 17.95 -19.13 15.19
N ASN A 75 18.03 -20.36 14.67
CA ASN A 75 19.04 -20.79 13.72
C ASN A 75 18.45 -20.89 12.30
N PRO A 76 18.80 -19.97 11.38
CA PRO A 76 18.23 -19.94 10.03
C PRO A 76 18.50 -21.20 9.19
N GLY A 77 19.53 -21.97 9.52
CA GLY A 77 19.87 -23.21 8.80
C GLY A 77 19.14 -24.45 9.29
N ARG A 78 18.37 -24.36 10.38
CA ARG A 78 17.69 -25.51 11.00
C ARG A 78 16.23 -25.24 11.34
N ASP A 79 15.94 -24.03 11.81
CA ASP A 79 14.64 -23.67 12.35
C ASP A 79 13.73 -23.11 11.25
N SER A 80 12.47 -23.54 11.26
CA SER A 80 11.44 -23.01 10.38
C SER A 80 10.62 -21.94 11.09
N ILE A 81 10.31 -20.84 10.40
CA ILE A 81 9.40 -19.81 10.89
C ILE A 81 8.00 -20.10 10.33
N ILE A 82 7.09 -20.52 11.20
CA ILE A 82 5.69 -20.82 10.84
C ILE A 82 4.79 -19.77 11.48
N PHE A 83 4.08 -19.01 10.66
CA PHE A 83 3.22 -17.93 11.13
C PHE A 83 1.95 -17.81 10.28
N GLN A 84 0.90 -17.26 10.89
CA GLN A 84 -0.31 -16.87 10.18
C GLN A 84 -0.12 -15.45 9.64
N GLN A 85 -0.22 -15.29 8.33
CA GLN A 85 -0.23 -13.98 7.68
C GLN A 85 -1.56 -13.27 7.95
N ILE A 86 -1.48 -11.99 8.27
CA ILE A 86 -2.59 -11.11 8.66
C ILE A 86 -2.75 -9.99 7.64
N ASP A 87 -1.64 -9.39 7.22
CA ASP A 87 -1.64 -8.24 6.32
C ASP A 87 -0.50 -8.34 5.29
N VAL A 88 -0.66 -7.62 4.18
CA VAL A 88 0.30 -7.56 3.08
C VAL A 88 0.51 -6.11 2.67
N SER A 89 1.77 -5.71 2.52
CA SER A 89 2.14 -4.42 1.95
C SER A 89 3.27 -4.60 0.93
N HIS A 90 3.67 -3.53 0.25
CA HIS A 90 4.82 -3.55 -0.64
C HIS A 90 5.54 -2.20 -0.63
N TYR A 91 6.82 -2.22 -0.98
CA TYR A 91 7.60 -1.01 -1.18
C TYR A 91 8.69 -1.23 -2.24
N LYS A 92 9.30 -0.14 -2.69
CA LYS A 92 10.50 -0.15 -3.53
C LYS A 92 11.73 -0.23 -2.65
N GLY A 93 12.56 -1.25 -2.83
CA GLY A 93 13.79 -1.40 -2.06
C GLY A 93 14.98 -1.88 -2.89
N GLU A 94 16.06 -2.21 -2.18
CA GLU A 94 17.27 -2.72 -2.80
C GLU A 94 17.10 -4.17 -3.26
N ARG A 95 17.71 -4.47 -4.41
CA ARG A 95 17.77 -5.83 -4.93
C ARG A 95 18.60 -6.73 -4.02
N LEU A 96 18.02 -7.87 -3.64
CA LEU A 96 18.74 -8.95 -2.98
C LEU A 96 19.50 -9.80 -4.02
N ALA A 97 20.80 -10.00 -3.79
CA ALA A 97 21.65 -10.81 -4.68
C ALA A 97 21.11 -12.24 -4.84
N GLY A 98 21.23 -12.79 -6.05
CA GLY A 98 20.73 -14.13 -6.38
C GLY A 98 19.22 -14.25 -6.61
N MET A 99 18.44 -13.17 -6.38
CA MET A 99 16.99 -13.20 -6.63
C MET A 99 16.64 -12.89 -8.11
N PRO A 100 15.60 -13.53 -8.67
CA PRO A 100 15.14 -13.25 -10.03
C PRO A 100 14.52 -11.85 -10.16
N GLY A 101 14.26 -11.41 -11.39
CA GLY A 101 13.66 -10.11 -11.69
C GLY A 101 14.66 -9.07 -12.18
N ALA A 102 14.40 -7.79 -11.88
CA ALA A 102 15.18 -6.69 -12.42
C ALA A 102 16.66 -6.78 -11.99
N ALA A 103 17.57 -6.41 -12.89
CA ALA A 103 19.01 -6.42 -12.65
C ALA A 103 19.47 -5.29 -11.71
N HIS A 104 18.68 -4.22 -11.60
CA HIS A 104 19.02 -3.00 -10.88
C HIS A 104 17.93 -2.59 -9.88
N SER A 105 18.34 -1.94 -8.80
CA SER A 105 17.44 -1.29 -7.85
C SER A 105 16.85 0.00 -8.45
N PRO A 106 15.66 0.45 -8.00
CA PRO A 106 14.81 -0.22 -7.00
C PRO A 106 14.04 -1.41 -7.57
N VAL A 107 13.70 -2.39 -6.72
CA VAL A 107 12.83 -3.53 -7.04
C VAL A 107 11.63 -3.60 -6.11
N PRO A 108 10.48 -4.16 -6.55
CA PRO A 108 9.34 -4.37 -5.65
C PRO A 108 9.67 -5.44 -4.61
N ILE A 109 9.34 -5.17 -3.35
CA ILE A 109 9.45 -6.10 -2.22
C ILE A 109 8.08 -6.19 -1.57
N VAL A 110 7.59 -7.42 -1.37
CA VAL A 110 6.32 -7.68 -0.68
C VAL A 110 6.62 -7.93 0.80
N LEU A 111 5.86 -7.27 1.67
CA LEU A 111 5.88 -7.45 3.11
C LEU A 111 4.72 -8.34 3.52
N LEU A 112 5.01 -9.44 4.20
CA LEU A 112 4.00 -10.25 4.87
C LEU A 112 4.09 -10.00 6.37
N PHE A 113 3.02 -9.48 6.95
CA PHE A 113 2.90 -9.28 8.39
C PHE A 113 2.06 -10.39 9.00
N GLY A 114 2.45 -10.85 10.18
CA GLY A 114 1.68 -11.87 10.87
C GLY A 114 2.22 -12.22 12.24
N ALA A 115 1.73 -13.34 12.78
CA ALA A 115 2.16 -13.83 14.07
C ALA A 115 2.34 -15.36 14.07
N THR A 116 3.35 -15.82 14.79
CA THR A 116 3.56 -17.26 15.03
C THR A 116 2.53 -17.79 16.03
N ARG A 117 2.38 -19.11 16.10
CA ARG A 117 1.56 -19.78 17.13
C ARG A 117 2.00 -19.43 18.56
N LYS A 118 3.29 -19.09 18.77
CA LYS A 118 3.85 -18.68 20.06
C LYS A 118 3.60 -17.19 20.39
N GLY A 119 2.99 -16.41 19.50
CA GLY A 119 2.67 -15.00 19.72
C GLY A 119 3.74 -13.99 19.27
N TYR A 120 4.82 -14.46 18.63
CA TYR A 120 5.83 -13.57 18.02
C TYR A 120 5.29 -12.89 16.78
N SER A 121 5.50 -11.58 16.66
CA SER A 121 5.27 -10.86 15.40
C SER A 121 6.32 -11.25 14.36
N VAL A 122 5.88 -11.34 13.11
CA VAL A 122 6.74 -11.61 11.96
C VAL A 122 6.51 -10.54 10.90
N CYS A 123 7.60 -9.99 10.37
CA CYS A 123 7.63 -9.23 9.13
C CYS A 123 8.56 -9.97 8.16
N ALA A 124 8.00 -10.57 7.12
CA ALA A 124 8.76 -11.30 6.12
C ALA A 124 8.87 -10.48 4.83
N HIS A 125 10.11 -10.21 4.41
CA HIS A 125 10.42 -9.56 3.15
C HIS A 125 10.53 -10.61 2.04
N VAL A 126 9.63 -10.55 1.07
CA VAL A 126 9.61 -11.45 -0.09
C VAL A 126 10.20 -10.72 -1.29
N HIS A 127 11.29 -11.27 -1.82
CA HIS A 127 12.02 -10.74 -2.97
C HIS A 127 11.85 -11.65 -4.19
N GLY A 128 12.17 -11.13 -5.37
CA GLY A 128 12.20 -11.90 -6.61
C GLY A 128 10.84 -12.10 -7.28
N PHE A 129 9.81 -11.43 -6.80
CA PHE A 129 8.51 -11.40 -7.48
C PHE A 129 8.48 -10.29 -8.54
N VAL A 130 8.01 -10.63 -9.73
CA VAL A 130 7.81 -9.71 -10.85
C VAL A 130 6.36 -9.80 -11.30
N PRO A 131 5.57 -8.72 -11.26
CA PRO A 131 4.22 -8.71 -11.81
C PRO A 131 4.22 -9.05 -13.30
N TYR A 132 3.26 -9.88 -13.72
CA TYR A 132 3.06 -10.26 -15.12
C TYR A 132 1.58 -10.20 -15.49
N PHE A 133 1.31 -10.11 -16.79
CA PHE A 133 -0.03 -10.16 -17.35
C PHE A 133 0.01 -10.89 -18.69
N TYR A 134 -1.15 -11.37 -19.12
CA TYR A 134 -1.31 -12.06 -20.40
C TYR A 134 -2.07 -11.18 -21.39
N VAL A 135 -1.66 -11.25 -22.65
CA VAL A 135 -2.39 -10.69 -23.78
C VAL A 135 -2.46 -11.73 -24.89
N PRO A 136 -3.56 -11.79 -25.66
CA PRO A 136 -3.60 -12.64 -26.85
C PRO A 136 -2.49 -12.25 -27.81
N ALA A 137 -1.73 -13.24 -28.26
CA ALA A 137 -0.72 -13.03 -29.29
C ALA A 137 -1.42 -12.65 -30.61
N PRO A 138 -0.96 -11.59 -31.32
CA PRO A 138 -1.45 -11.28 -32.65
C PRO A 138 -1.28 -12.45 -33.60
N LYS A 139 -2.06 -12.46 -34.70
CA LYS A 139 -1.87 -13.45 -35.76
C LYS A 139 -0.43 -13.39 -36.27
N ASP A 140 0.17 -14.55 -36.49
CA ASP A 140 1.55 -14.72 -36.98
C ASP A 140 2.64 -14.17 -36.02
N PHE A 141 2.30 -13.89 -34.76
CA PHE A 141 3.28 -13.54 -33.73
C PHE A 141 4.10 -14.77 -33.32
N SER A 142 5.43 -14.62 -33.29
CA SER A 142 6.36 -15.72 -33.03
C SER A 142 7.48 -15.30 -32.08
N ILE A 143 8.27 -16.27 -31.63
CA ILE A 143 9.42 -16.06 -30.74
C ILE A 143 10.41 -15.02 -31.31
N ALA A 144 10.54 -14.93 -32.64
CA ALA A 144 11.40 -13.96 -33.31
C ALA A 144 10.99 -12.50 -33.01
N HIS A 145 9.73 -12.24 -32.68
CA HIS A 145 9.21 -10.88 -32.42
C HIS A 145 9.32 -10.45 -30.95
N LEU A 146 9.68 -11.36 -30.03
CA LEU A 146 9.64 -11.08 -28.58
C LEU A 146 10.58 -9.94 -28.17
N GLY A 147 11.81 -9.93 -28.71
CA GLY A 147 12.80 -8.90 -28.40
C GLY A 147 12.33 -7.51 -28.85
N GLU A 148 11.90 -7.38 -30.11
CA GLU A 148 11.39 -6.12 -30.65
C GLU A 148 10.16 -5.63 -29.91
N PHE A 149 9.22 -6.55 -29.61
CA PHE A 149 8.00 -6.21 -28.88
C PHE A 149 8.30 -5.75 -27.44
N ARG A 150 9.21 -6.42 -26.73
CA ARG A 150 9.66 -6.02 -25.39
C ARG A 150 10.21 -4.59 -25.39
N GLU A 151 11.12 -4.27 -26.32
CA GLU A 151 11.73 -2.94 -26.40
C GLU A 151 10.71 -1.86 -26.80
N ALA A 152 9.82 -2.17 -27.74
CA ALA A 152 8.75 -1.27 -28.16
C ALA A 152 7.79 -0.96 -26.99
N LEU A 153 7.37 -1.97 -26.24
CA LEU A 153 6.49 -1.80 -25.07
C LEU A 153 7.20 -1.01 -23.96
N ASN A 154 8.45 -1.33 -23.64
CA ASN A 154 9.23 -0.60 -22.65
C ASN A 154 9.36 0.89 -23.02
N THR A 155 9.66 1.17 -24.28
CA THR A 155 9.78 2.55 -24.80
C THR A 155 8.45 3.29 -24.73
N ALA A 156 7.35 2.63 -25.10
CA ALA A 156 6.01 3.22 -25.02
C ALA A 156 5.64 3.56 -23.57
N LEU A 157 5.88 2.64 -22.63
CA LEU A 157 5.61 2.84 -21.19
C LEU A 157 6.48 3.94 -20.58
N LEU A 158 7.76 4.04 -20.93
CA LEU A 158 8.63 5.12 -20.46
C LEU A 158 8.20 6.50 -20.98
N ARG A 159 7.66 6.56 -22.20
CA ARG A 159 7.12 7.81 -22.79
C ARG A 159 5.85 8.27 -22.08
N GLU A 160 5.00 7.33 -21.68
CA GLU A 160 3.72 7.62 -21.03
C GLU A 160 3.84 7.77 -19.51
N GLY A 161 4.80 7.06 -18.92
CA GLY A 161 5.11 6.99 -17.50
C GLY A 161 5.63 8.31 -16.95
N ARG A 162 4.71 9.15 -16.46
CA ARG A 162 5.01 10.35 -15.66
C ARG A 162 4.65 10.17 -14.18
N SER A 163 4.58 8.93 -13.68
CA SER A 163 4.24 8.65 -12.28
C SER A 163 5.50 8.49 -11.42
N LYS A 164 5.39 8.91 -10.16
CA LYS A 164 6.42 8.67 -9.12
C LYS A 164 6.69 7.17 -8.92
N GLU A 165 5.72 6.33 -9.28
CA GLU A 165 5.83 4.87 -9.18
C GLU A 165 6.85 4.25 -10.15
N PHE A 166 7.24 4.95 -11.21
CA PHE A 166 8.27 4.48 -12.15
C PHE A 166 9.61 5.20 -12.02
N GLU A 167 9.71 6.17 -11.10
CA GLU A 167 10.95 6.89 -10.85
C GLU A 167 12.08 5.95 -10.42
N GLY A 168 13.26 6.14 -11.02
CA GLY A 168 14.47 5.35 -10.78
C GLY A 168 14.53 4.00 -11.51
N LEU A 169 13.45 3.56 -12.16
CA LEU A 169 13.44 2.31 -12.92
C LEU A 169 14.01 2.51 -14.33
N GLN A 170 14.98 1.68 -14.71
CA GLN A 170 15.59 1.72 -16.05
C GLN A 170 14.78 0.93 -17.08
N HIS A 171 14.19 -0.20 -16.65
CA HIS A 171 13.36 -1.06 -17.49
C HIS A 171 12.04 -1.37 -16.78
N LEU A 172 10.94 -1.02 -17.44
CA LEU A 172 9.58 -1.32 -16.97
C LEU A 172 9.11 -2.69 -17.45
N VAL A 173 9.63 -3.17 -18.59
CA VAL A 173 9.34 -4.50 -19.14
C VAL A 173 10.60 -5.37 -19.04
N LEU A 174 10.54 -6.37 -18.16
CA LEU A 174 11.70 -7.25 -17.92
C LEU A 174 11.82 -8.33 -18.99
N ALA A 175 10.70 -8.97 -19.35
CA ALA A 175 10.65 -10.05 -20.32
C ALA A 175 9.29 -10.11 -21.02
N VAL A 176 9.24 -10.77 -22.17
CA VAL A 176 8.01 -11.16 -22.86
C VAL A 176 8.20 -12.60 -23.30
N GLU A 177 7.20 -13.44 -23.03
CA GLU A 177 7.21 -14.87 -23.33
C GLU A 177 5.92 -15.26 -24.06
N CYS A 178 6.01 -16.26 -24.94
CA CYS A 178 4.84 -16.85 -25.59
C CYS A 178 4.41 -18.10 -24.83
N GLU A 179 3.18 -18.10 -24.34
CA GLU A 179 2.59 -19.19 -23.58
C GLU A 179 1.29 -19.64 -24.23
N MET A 180 1.06 -20.95 -24.29
CA MET A 180 -0.20 -21.53 -24.75
C MET A 180 -1.17 -21.59 -23.57
N LYS A 181 -2.26 -20.81 -23.64
CA LYS A 181 -3.31 -20.74 -22.61
C LYS A 181 -4.68 -20.66 -23.25
N GLU A 182 -5.68 -21.12 -22.52
CA GLU A 182 -7.10 -20.99 -22.88
C GLU A 182 -7.76 -19.86 -22.08
N SER A 183 -8.80 -19.27 -22.66
CA SER A 183 -9.62 -18.29 -21.97
C SER A 183 -10.79 -19.00 -21.30
N GLU A 184 -11.04 -18.69 -20.03
CA GLU A 184 -12.23 -19.18 -19.32
C GLU A 184 -13.55 -18.61 -19.87
N PHE A 185 -13.50 -17.54 -20.68
CA PHE A 185 -14.68 -16.80 -21.15
C PHE A 185 -14.90 -16.79 -22.66
N LEU A 186 -13.90 -17.18 -23.47
CA LEU A 186 -14.14 -17.45 -24.89
C LEU A 186 -14.50 -18.93 -25.05
N GLY A 187 -15.80 -19.22 -24.98
CA GLY A 187 -16.32 -20.50 -25.45
C GLY A 187 -15.86 -20.77 -26.88
N ASP A 188 -15.28 -21.94 -27.08
CA ASP A 188 -14.96 -22.61 -28.35
C ASP A 188 -14.71 -21.68 -29.54
N ILE A 189 -13.54 -21.06 -29.60
CA ILE A 189 -12.94 -20.82 -30.92
C ILE A 189 -12.32 -22.15 -31.34
N VAL A 190 -13.08 -22.92 -32.11
CA VAL A 190 -12.58 -24.04 -32.89
C VAL A 190 -11.49 -23.47 -33.80
N LEU A 191 -10.22 -23.61 -33.39
CA LEU A 191 -9.10 -23.47 -34.31
C LEU A 191 -9.20 -24.68 -35.24
N GLY A 192 -9.69 -24.44 -36.45
CA GLY A 192 -9.79 -25.47 -37.48
C GLY A 192 -8.41 -26.08 -37.71
N ASP A 193 -8.30 -27.38 -37.42
CA ASP A 193 -7.19 -28.20 -37.87
C ASP A 193 -7.09 -28.08 -39.38
N SER A 194 -6.01 -27.45 -39.86
CA SER A 194 -5.58 -27.59 -41.24
C SER A 194 -4.94 -28.97 -41.38
N VAL A 195 -5.79 -29.97 -41.57
CA VAL A 195 -5.38 -31.32 -41.98
C VAL A 195 -4.78 -31.19 -43.37
N HIS A 196 -3.47 -31.37 -43.47
CA HIS A 196 -2.80 -31.65 -44.72
C HIS A 196 -3.45 -32.87 -45.38
N HIS A 197 -3.91 -32.71 -46.61
CA HIS A 197 -4.13 -33.82 -47.53
C HIS A 197 -3.47 -33.54 -48.87
N SER A 198 -2.72 -34.57 -49.29
CA SER A 198 -2.00 -34.82 -50.54
C SER A 198 -0.63 -34.17 -50.69
#